data_AF-A0A3C1RKD1-F1
#
_entry.id   AF-A0A3C1RKD1-F1
#
_cell.length_a   1.000
_cell.length_b   1.000
_cell.length_c   1.000
_cell.angle_alpha   90.00
_cell.angle_beta   90.00
_cell.angle_gamma   90.00
#
_symmetry.space_group_name_H-M   'P 1'
#
loop_
_entity.id
_entity.type
_entity.pdbx_description
1 polymer ?
#
loop_
_entity_poly.entity_id
_entity_poly.type
_entity_poly.pdbx_seq_one_letter_code
_entity_poly.pdbx_strand_id
1 'polypeptide(L)'
;MHNVRLNSILDNDFYKITMQNAVVKLFPSSVVKYEFINRGKHQFPEGFDIALREAVNKMAELKLTKDEKKFMARTCPYIDLPYLDFLEGYHYDPSEVKIHQEGNDLSVTVEGLWYRTILWEVPLLALISELHYEMNHLERDSNEVVMNKTLEKAETLAKLGVNFAEFGTRRRHSHKVQNLVMEALTQKKDSTFIGSSNVHFAMKYGVKPIGTHAHEWFMFHAAEYGFKMANKIALDHWVDV
;
A
#
# COMPACT_ATOMS: atom_id res chain seq x y z
N MET A 1 18.35 -2.32 17.43
CA MET A 1 16.95 -2.64 17.07
C MET A 1 16.49 -1.61 16.08
N HIS A 2 16.13 -2.04 14.87
CA HIS A 2 15.56 -1.18 13.83
C HIS A 2 14.14 -0.79 14.21
N ASN A 3 13.75 0.47 13.98
CA ASN A 3 12.45 0.99 14.41
C ASN A 3 11.43 1.08 13.26
N VAL A 4 11.74 0.50 12.10
CA VAL A 4 10.83 0.45 10.95
C VAL A 4 9.60 -0.38 11.30
N ARG A 5 8.42 0.24 11.20
CA ARG A 5 7.10 -0.39 11.43
C ARG A 5 6.01 0.38 10.69
N LEU A 6 4.91 -0.30 10.38
CA LEU A 6 3.67 0.39 10.05
C LEU A 6 2.94 0.82 11.34
N ASN A 7 2.16 1.90 11.23
CA ASN A 7 1.43 2.47 12.36
C ASN A 7 -0.10 2.32 12.23
N SER A 8 -0.58 1.94 11.05
CA SER A 8 -1.99 1.86 10.72
C SER A 8 -2.21 0.78 9.66
N ILE A 9 -3.34 0.08 9.72
CA ILE A 9 -3.76 -0.83 8.64
C ILE A 9 -4.06 -0.06 7.35
N LEU A 10 -4.42 1.23 7.45
CA LEU A 10 -4.70 2.11 6.33
C LEU A 10 -3.44 2.73 5.71
N ASP A 11 -2.24 2.47 6.24
CA ASP A 11 -0.98 2.81 5.57
C ASP A 11 -0.71 1.84 4.41
N ASN A 12 -1.63 1.90 3.45
CA ASN A 12 -1.80 1.02 2.30
C ASN A 12 -2.41 1.84 1.16
N ASP A 13 -2.23 1.38 -0.08
CA ASP A 13 -2.84 2.06 -1.23
C ASP A 13 -4.32 1.72 -1.32
N PHE A 14 -5.17 2.69 -1.66
CA PHE A 14 -6.63 2.57 -1.62
C PHE A 14 -7.16 1.39 -2.42
N TYR A 15 -6.51 1.06 -3.54
CA TYR A 15 -6.93 -0.07 -4.37
C TYR A 15 -6.84 -1.41 -3.65
N LYS A 16 -5.93 -1.58 -2.68
CA LYS A 16 -5.81 -2.81 -1.89
C LYS A 16 -7.05 -3.03 -1.04
N ILE A 17 -7.58 -1.95 -0.47
CA ILE A 17 -8.81 -1.97 0.32
C ILE A 17 -10.03 -2.24 -0.57
N THR A 18 -10.18 -1.53 -1.68
CA THR A 18 -11.32 -1.75 -2.58
C THR A 18 -11.29 -3.14 -3.24
N MET A 19 -10.10 -3.62 -3.59
CA MET A 19 -9.95 -4.98 -4.11
C MET A 19 -10.22 -6.03 -3.05
N GLN A 20 -9.76 -5.86 -1.80
CA GLN A 20 -10.07 -6.82 -0.75
C GLN A 20 -11.58 -6.86 -0.47
N ASN A 21 -12.29 -5.73 -0.51
CA ASN A 21 -13.75 -5.70 -0.42
C ASN A 21 -14.39 -6.60 -1.50
N ALA A 22 -13.95 -6.47 -2.76
CA ALA A 22 -14.42 -7.33 -3.84
C ALA A 22 -14.07 -8.81 -3.64
N VAL A 23 -12.86 -9.11 -3.21
CA VAL A 23 -12.37 -10.48 -2.99
C VAL A 23 -13.10 -11.16 -1.83
N VAL A 24 -13.37 -10.45 -0.72
CA VAL A 24 -14.16 -10.99 0.40
C VAL A 24 -15.56 -11.39 -0.06
N LYS A 25 -16.20 -10.56 -0.90
CA LYS A 25 -17.56 -10.81 -1.39
C LYS A 25 -17.64 -11.96 -2.39
N LEU A 26 -16.71 -12.00 -3.35
CA LEU A 26 -16.83 -12.87 -4.54
C LEU A 26 -15.93 -14.11 -4.50
N PHE A 27 -14.77 -14.02 -3.83
CA PHE A 27 -13.72 -15.04 -3.88
C PHE A 27 -13.18 -15.43 -2.49
N PRO A 28 -14.04 -15.74 -1.51
CA PRO A 28 -13.60 -15.98 -0.13
C PRO A 28 -12.77 -17.26 0.04
N SER A 29 -12.87 -18.23 -0.88
CA SER A 29 -12.17 -19.51 -0.83
C SER A 29 -10.92 -19.59 -1.70
N SER A 30 -10.62 -18.54 -2.48
CA SER A 30 -9.50 -18.57 -3.42
C SER A 30 -8.16 -18.48 -2.70
N VAL A 31 -7.20 -19.32 -3.09
CA VAL A 31 -5.84 -19.32 -2.56
C VAL A 31 -4.90 -18.78 -3.62
N VAL A 32 -3.99 -17.89 -3.22
CA VAL A 32 -3.05 -17.21 -4.12
C VAL A 32 -1.64 -17.21 -3.53
N LYS A 33 -0.67 -16.93 -4.40
CA LYS A 33 0.73 -16.72 -4.03
C LYS A 33 1.26 -15.45 -4.70
N TYR A 34 1.92 -14.61 -3.90
CA TYR A 34 2.68 -13.44 -4.35
C TYR A 34 4.17 -13.69 -4.15
N GLU A 35 4.99 -13.11 -5.02
CA GLU A 35 6.45 -13.22 -4.96
C GLU A 35 7.08 -11.84 -5.17
N PHE A 36 8.00 -11.49 -4.28
CA PHE A 36 8.80 -10.28 -4.40
C PHE A 36 9.87 -10.44 -5.47
N ILE A 37 9.98 -9.44 -6.35
CA ILE A 37 10.98 -9.42 -7.42
C ILE A 37 11.84 -8.16 -7.32
N ASN A 38 13.10 -8.33 -6.94
CA ASN A 38 14.09 -7.26 -6.91
C ASN A 38 14.67 -6.96 -8.31
N ARG A 39 13.95 -6.15 -9.10
CA ARG A 39 14.41 -5.77 -10.45
C ARG A 39 15.61 -4.83 -10.44
N GLY A 40 15.79 -4.06 -9.38
CA GLY A 40 16.88 -3.09 -9.25
C GLY A 40 18.24 -3.73 -8.93
N LYS A 41 18.27 -5.04 -8.66
CA LYS A 41 19.47 -5.78 -8.21
C LYS A 41 20.12 -5.12 -6.99
N HIS A 42 19.31 -4.55 -6.11
CA HIS A 42 19.77 -3.99 -4.84
C HIS A 42 20.35 -5.12 -3.97
N GLN A 43 21.44 -4.84 -3.29
CA GLN A 43 22.03 -5.75 -2.31
C GLN A 43 21.42 -5.45 -0.93
N PHE A 44 21.04 -6.50 -0.22
CA PHE A 44 20.54 -6.40 1.15
C PHE A 44 21.65 -6.77 2.14
N PRO A 45 21.92 -5.95 3.16
CA PRO A 45 22.98 -6.23 4.13
C PRO A 45 22.66 -7.45 4.99
N GLU A 46 23.66 -8.00 5.66
CA GLU A 46 23.49 -9.15 6.57
C GLU A 46 22.43 -8.88 7.65
N GLY A 47 21.55 -9.85 7.89
CA GLY A 47 20.48 -9.76 8.88
C GLY A 47 19.24 -8.96 8.43
N PHE A 48 19.12 -8.64 7.14
CA PHE A 48 17.96 -7.95 6.59
C PHE A 48 16.67 -8.76 6.71
N ASP A 49 16.74 -10.07 6.48
CA ASP A 49 15.61 -10.98 6.69
C ASP A 49 15.09 -10.98 8.13
N ILE A 50 15.99 -10.94 9.11
CA ILE A 50 15.67 -10.85 10.54
C ILE A 50 14.94 -9.52 10.82
N ALA A 51 15.50 -8.40 10.36
CA ALA A 51 14.89 -7.08 10.55
C ALA A 51 13.52 -6.97 9.87
N LEU A 52 13.38 -7.49 8.65
CA LEU A 52 12.10 -7.54 7.94
C LEU A 52 11.10 -8.45 8.64
N ARG A 53 11.52 -9.62 9.13
CA ARG A 53 10.69 -10.52 9.92
C ARG A 53 10.16 -9.85 11.18
N GLU A 54 11.00 -9.12 11.91
CA GLU A 54 10.56 -8.36 13.09
C GLU A 54 9.50 -7.32 12.73
N ALA A 55 9.68 -6.58 11.61
CA ALA A 55 8.71 -5.60 11.15
C ALA A 55 7.37 -6.25 10.73
N VAL A 56 7.42 -7.37 10.01
CA VAL A 56 6.24 -8.15 9.60
C VAL A 56 5.50 -8.71 10.81
N ASN A 57 6.21 -9.22 11.82
CA ASN A 57 5.58 -9.74 13.04
C ASN A 57 4.78 -8.67 13.79
N LYS A 58 5.28 -7.43 13.84
CA LYS A 58 4.56 -6.29 14.46
C LYS A 58 3.26 -5.94 13.73
N MET A 59 3.10 -6.31 12.45
CA MET A 59 1.87 -6.04 11.72
C MET A 59 0.67 -6.85 12.25
N ALA A 60 0.90 -7.95 12.97
CA ALA A 60 -0.17 -8.72 13.60
C ALA A 60 -0.99 -7.89 14.61
N GLU A 61 -0.42 -6.81 15.15
CA GLU A 61 -1.09 -5.91 16.10
C GLU A 61 -2.03 -4.90 15.40
N LEU A 62 -1.89 -4.73 14.08
CA LEU A 62 -2.66 -3.75 13.31
C LEU A 62 -4.08 -4.24 13.05
N LYS A 63 -5.03 -3.35 13.25
CA LYS A 63 -6.45 -3.51 12.91
C LYS A 63 -7.05 -2.14 12.62
N LEU A 64 -8.22 -2.13 11.96
CA LEU A 64 -8.93 -0.88 11.72
C LEU A 64 -9.41 -0.29 13.06
N THR A 65 -9.01 0.95 13.34
CA THR A 65 -9.48 1.67 14.53
C THR A 65 -10.88 2.24 14.30
N LYS A 66 -11.56 2.61 15.38
CA LYS A 66 -12.91 3.23 15.31
C LYS A 66 -12.92 4.53 14.50
N ASP A 67 -11.85 5.32 14.58
CA ASP A 67 -11.76 6.60 13.87
C ASP A 67 -11.45 6.41 12.38
N GLU A 68 -10.58 5.45 12.07
CA GLU A 68 -10.32 5.02 10.69
C GLU A 68 -11.58 4.46 10.03
N LYS A 69 -12.35 3.63 10.75
CA LYS A 69 -13.64 3.11 10.28
C LYS A 69 -14.64 4.21 9.96
N LYS A 70 -14.81 5.20 10.87
CA LYS A 70 -15.67 6.36 10.64
C LYS A 70 -15.20 7.18 9.43
N PHE A 71 -13.89 7.38 9.28
CA PHE A 71 -13.32 8.07 8.14
C PHE A 71 -13.65 7.33 6.83
N MET A 72 -13.45 6.03 6.78
CA MET A 72 -13.74 5.21 5.59
C MET A 72 -15.22 5.22 5.23
N ALA A 73 -16.10 5.02 6.21
CA ALA A 73 -17.55 5.03 5.99
C ALA A 73 -18.05 6.39 5.43
N ARG A 74 -17.45 7.49 5.87
CA ARG A 74 -17.80 8.84 5.39
C ARG A 74 -17.22 9.14 4.00
N THR A 75 -15.95 8.81 3.79
CA THR A 75 -15.18 9.23 2.61
C THR A 75 -15.39 8.29 1.42
N CYS A 76 -15.67 7.02 1.70
CA CYS A 76 -15.83 5.95 0.70
C CYS A 76 -17.17 5.23 0.93
N PRO A 77 -18.32 5.90 0.73
CA PRO A 77 -19.65 5.35 1.06
C PRO A 77 -20.06 4.15 0.20
N TYR A 78 -19.33 3.87 -0.88
CA TYR A 78 -19.47 2.70 -1.74
C TYR A 78 -18.73 1.47 -1.19
N ILE A 79 -18.01 1.58 -0.08
CA ILE A 79 -17.44 0.42 0.63
C ILE A 79 -18.45 -0.04 1.67
N ASP A 80 -18.86 -1.29 1.57
CA ASP A 80 -19.85 -1.92 2.45
C ASP A 80 -19.46 -1.86 3.93
N LEU A 81 -20.44 -1.51 4.78
CA LEU A 81 -20.28 -1.52 6.23
C LEU A 81 -19.83 -2.90 6.78
N PRO A 82 -20.40 -4.05 6.34
CA PRO A 82 -19.89 -5.36 6.73
C PRO A 82 -18.41 -5.60 6.43
N TYR A 83 -17.88 -5.04 5.34
CA TYR A 83 -16.45 -5.15 5.04
C TYR A 83 -15.60 -4.29 5.98
N LEU A 84 -16.08 -3.11 6.36
CA LEU A 84 -15.40 -2.30 7.39
C LEU A 84 -15.44 -2.98 8.77
N ASP A 85 -16.52 -3.70 9.10
CA ASP A 85 -16.59 -4.56 10.29
C ASP A 85 -15.58 -5.71 10.22
N PHE A 86 -15.45 -6.34 9.04
CA PHE A 86 -14.42 -7.35 8.79
C PHE A 86 -13.01 -6.78 9.01
N LEU A 87 -12.70 -5.59 8.49
CA LEU A 87 -11.40 -4.93 8.68
C LEU A 87 -11.12 -4.54 10.15
N GLU A 88 -12.15 -4.26 10.95
CA GLU A 88 -12.02 -4.01 12.38
C GLU A 88 -11.63 -5.27 13.17
N GLY A 89 -12.08 -6.45 12.70
CA GLY A 89 -11.67 -7.76 13.23
C GLY A 89 -10.45 -8.37 12.54
N TYR A 90 -10.03 -7.83 11.39
CA TYR A 90 -8.90 -8.33 10.63
C TYR A 90 -7.58 -8.03 11.36
N HIS A 91 -6.72 -9.04 11.37
CA HIS A 91 -5.31 -8.93 11.73
C HIS A 91 -4.48 -9.64 10.66
N TYR A 92 -3.35 -9.03 10.31
CA TYR A 92 -2.33 -9.69 9.51
C TYR A 92 -1.85 -10.96 10.23
N ASP A 93 -1.62 -12.03 9.48
CA ASP A 93 -0.99 -13.25 10.00
C ASP A 93 0.43 -13.37 9.43
N PRO A 94 1.48 -13.08 10.22
CA PRO A 94 2.87 -13.15 9.78
C PRO A 94 3.30 -14.52 9.22
N SER A 95 2.57 -15.61 9.53
CA SER A 95 2.85 -16.94 8.99
C SER A 95 2.54 -17.08 7.51
N GLU A 96 1.71 -16.18 6.96
CA GLU A 96 1.42 -16.08 5.51
C GLU A 96 2.63 -15.59 4.70
N VAL A 97 3.62 -14.97 5.36
CA VAL A 97 4.81 -14.39 4.73
C VAL A 97 6.02 -15.27 5.01
N LYS A 98 6.68 -15.75 3.96
CA LYS A 98 7.98 -16.44 4.03
C LYS A 98 9.07 -15.47 3.59
N ILE A 99 10.12 -15.33 4.40
CA ILE A 99 11.25 -14.43 4.16
C ILE A 99 12.50 -15.29 4.26
N HIS A 100 13.39 -15.18 3.28
CA HIS A 100 14.67 -15.86 3.25
C HIS A 100 15.71 -14.94 2.63
N GLN A 101 16.92 -14.91 3.22
CA GLN A 101 18.07 -14.21 2.66
C GLN A 101 19.22 -15.20 2.44
N GLU A 102 19.79 -15.16 1.24
CA GLU A 102 21.00 -15.89 0.88
C GLU A 102 22.07 -14.89 0.46
N GLY A 103 23.07 -14.67 1.31
CA GLY A 103 24.05 -13.60 1.13
C GLY A 103 23.35 -12.23 1.05
N ASN A 104 23.45 -11.58 -0.12
CA ASN A 104 22.85 -10.26 -0.35
C ASN A 104 21.50 -10.32 -1.08
N ASP A 105 21.02 -11.52 -1.42
CA ASP A 105 19.77 -11.72 -2.16
C ASP A 105 18.63 -12.03 -1.19
N LEU A 106 17.50 -11.33 -1.38
CA LEU A 106 16.30 -11.46 -0.56
C LEU A 106 15.17 -12.11 -1.36
N SER A 107 14.59 -13.16 -0.80
CA SER A 107 13.35 -13.79 -1.28
C SER A 107 12.22 -13.56 -0.28
N VAL A 108 11.08 -13.08 -0.79
CA VAL A 108 9.86 -12.90 0.00
C VAL A 108 8.69 -13.47 -0.79
N THR A 109 7.91 -14.35 -0.17
CA THR A 109 6.67 -14.86 -0.74
C THR A 109 5.53 -14.73 0.25
N VAL A 110 4.33 -14.50 -0.26
CA VAL A 110 3.09 -14.46 0.53
C VAL A 110 2.14 -15.49 -0.04
N GLU A 111 1.56 -16.33 0.80
CA GLU A 111 0.72 -17.46 0.36
C GLU A 111 -0.45 -17.68 1.33
N GLY A 112 -1.66 -17.87 0.80
CA GLY A 112 -2.85 -18.08 1.60
C GLY A 112 -4.13 -17.63 0.91
N LEU A 113 -5.22 -17.54 1.67
CA LEU A 113 -6.52 -17.07 1.18
C LEU A 113 -6.38 -15.64 0.64
N TRP A 114 -6.88 -15.39 -0.56
CA TRP A 114 -6.67 -14.13 -1.28
C TRP A 114 -7.18 -12.93 -0.51
N TYR A 115 -8.37 -13.06 0.10
CA TYR A 115 -8.93 -11.98 0.91
C TYR A 115 -8.07 -11.65 2.13
N ARG A 116 -7.22 -12.56 2.62
CA ARG A 116 -6.26 -12.29 3.70
C ARG A 116 -4.97 -11.71 3.15
N THR A 117 -4.45 -12.33 2.09
CA THR A 117 -3.10 -12.06 1.63
C THR A 117 -2.97 -10.80 0.76
N ILE A 118 -4.08 -10.33 0.17
CA ILE A 118 -4.08 -9.20 -0.77
C ILE A 118 -3.52 -7.90 -0.18
N LEU A 119 -3.68 -7.65 1.12
CA LEU A 119 -3.23 -6.42 1.77
C LEU A 119 -1.71 -6.35 1.98
N TRP A 120 -0.97 -7.46 1.87
CA TRP A 120 0.45 -7.50 2.20
C TRP A 120 1.36 -6.74 1.22
N GLU A 121 0.98 -6.62 -0.06
CA GLU A 121 1.87 -6.10 -1.11
C GLU A 121 2.48 -4.74 -0.74
N VAL A 122 1.63 -3.75 -0.47
CA VAL A 122 2.09 -2.37 -0.27
C VAL A 122 2.88 -2.21 1.03
N PRO A 123 2.40 -2.72 2.18
CA PRO A 123 3.19 -2.72 3.42
C PRO A 123 4.54 -3.40 3.28
N LEU A 124 4.63 -4.59 2.66
CA LEU A 124 5.90 -5.29 2.50
C LEU A 124 6.88 -4.50 1.64
N LEU A 125 6.43 -3.96 0.50
CA LEU A 125 7.29 -3.15 -0.35
C LEU A 125 7.76 -1.86 0.35
N ALA A 126 6.88 -1.19 1.11
CA ALA A 126 7.24 -0.01 1.87
C ALA A 126 8.25 -0.33 2.99
N LEU A 127 8.07 -1.44 3.72
CA LEU A 127 9.00 -1.92 4.75
C LEU A 127 10.36 -2.29 4.17
N ILE A 128 10.39 -3.05 3.07
CA ILE A 128 11.64 -3.43 2.39
C ILE A 128 12.38 -2.17 1.92
N SER A 129 11.67 -1.21 1.33
CA SER A 129 12.27 0.06 0.90
C SER A 129 12.87 0.84 2.08
N GLU A 130 12.11 1.02 3.16
CA GLU A 130 12.56 1.80 4.32
C GLU A 130 13.71 1.13 5.08
N LEU A 131 13.65 -0.19 5.28
CA LEU A 131 14.75 -0.96 5.85
C LEU A 131 16.00 -0.92 4.96
N HIS A 132 15.84 -0.93 3.63
CA HIS A 132 16.99 -0.86 2.72
C HIS A 132 17.76 0.46 2.90
N TYR A 133 17.06 1.59 3.03
CA TYR A 133 17.71 2.87 3.32
C TYR A 133 18.31 2.91 4.74
N GLU A 134 17.58 2.42 5.75
CA GLU A 134 18.03 2.46 7.15
C GLU A 134 19.27 1.58 7.40
N MET A 135 19.24 0.32 6.96
CA MET A 135 20.29 -0.66 7.24
C MET A 135 21.56 -0.43 6.42
N ASN A 136 21.45 0.20 5.24
CA ASN A 136 22.63 0.61 4.46
C ASN A 136 23.18 1.99 4.86
N HIS A 137 22.59 2.64 5.88
CA HIS A 137 22.98 3.99 6.32
C HIS A 137 23.01 5.02 5.18
N LEU A 138 22.07 4.91 4.24
CA LEU A 138 22.03 5.79 3.08
C LEU A 138 21.59 7.19 3.51
N GLU A 139 22.40 8.18 3.16
CA GLU A 139 22.06 9.58 3.40
C GLU A 139 20.87 9.99 2.54
N ARG A 140 19.97 10.78 3.15
CA ARG A 140 18.85 11.40 2.44
C ARG A 140 18.97 12.90 2.47
N ASP A 141 18.32 13.54 1.50
CA ASP A 141 18.10 14.97 1.48
C ASP A 141 17.45 15.47 2.80
N SER A 142 17.77 16.71 3.17
CA SER A 142 17.17 17.39 4.32
C SER A 142 15.64 17.54 4.13
N ASN A 143 14.91 17.74 5.24
CA ASN A 143 13.45 17.92 5.16
C ASN A 143 13.07 19.11 4.26
N GLU A 144 13.82 20.21 4.38
CA GLU A 144 13.63 21.42 3.57
C GLU A 144 13.82 21.13 2.08
N VAL A 145 14.89 20.40 1.72
CA VAL A 145 15.14 20.04 0.32
C VAL A 145 14.04 19.15 -0.24
N VAL A 146 13.55 18.16 0.53
CA VAL A 146 12.44 17.29 0.11
C VAL A 146 11.16 18.10 -0.11
N MET A 147 10.82 19.00 0.81
CA MET A 147 9.62 19.83 0.71
C MET A 147 9.72 20.81 -0.47
N ASN A 148 10.85 21.49 -0.64
CA ASN A 148 11.07 22.43 -1.75
C ASN A 148 10.97 21.73 -3.10
N LYS A 149 11.65 20.58 -3.29
CA LYS A 149 11.53 19.77 -4.52
C LYS A 149 10.09 19.33 -4.79
N THR A 150 9.31 19.06 -3.74
CA THR A 150 7.90 18.67 -3.87
C THR A 150 7.03 19.86 -4.30
N LEU A 151 7.22 21.02 -3.67
CA LEU A 151 6.51 22.26 -4.00
C LEU A 151 6.82 22.70 -5.43
N GLU A 152 8.08 22.68 -5.85
CA GLU A 152 8.49 23.03 -7.22
C GLU A 152 7.81 22.15 -8.28
N LYS A 153 7.74 20.83 -8.04
CA LYS A 153 7.01 19.89 -8.91
C LYS A 153 5.52 20.21 -8.95
N ALA A 154 4.90 20.42 -7.79
CA ALA A 154 3.48 20.74 -7.68
C ALA A 154 3.14 22.06 -8.39
N GLU A 155 3.96 23.09 -8.23
CA GLU A 155 3.80 24.38 -8.91
C GLU A 155 3.95 24.26 -10.42
N THR A 156 4.88 23.43 -10.89
CA THR A 156 5.05 23.15 -12.31
C THR A 156 3.80 22.49 -12.89
N LEU A 157 3.25 21.48 -12.20
CA LEU A 157 2.00 20.82 -12.62
C LEU A 157 0.81 21.78 -12.58
N ALA A 158 0.72 22.64 -11.56
CA ALA A 158 -0.33 23.63 -11.44
C ALA A 158 -0.30 24.67 -12.58
N LYS A 159 0.89 25.17 -12.95
CA LYS A 159 1.07 26.08 -14.10
C LYS A 159 0.63 25.46 -15.43
N LEU A 160 0.76 24.14 -15.55
CA LEU A 160 0.30 23.37 -16.71
C LEU A 160 -1.19 22.97 -16.63
N GLY A 161 -1.89 23.29 -15.53
CA GLY A 161 -3.29 22.89 -15.32
C GLY A 161 -3.48 21.38 -15.16
N VAL A 162 -2.44 20.63 -14.75
CA VAL A 162 -2.48 19.16 -14.66
C VAL A 162 -2.94 18.74 -13.27
N ASN A 163 -4.06 18.02 -13.23
CA ASN A 163 -4.52 17.35 -12.01
C ASN A 163 -3.65 16.12 -11.71
N PHE A 164 -3.21 15.97 -10.46
CA PHE A 164 -2.33 14.87 -10.06
C PHE A 164 -2.60 14.37 -8.65
N ALA A 165 -2.26 13.10 -8.40
CA ALA A 165 -2.39 12.44 -7.10
C ALA A 165 -1.03 11.85 -6.66
N GLU A 166 -0.85 11.65 -5.36
CA GLU A 166 0.36 11.07 -4.77
C GLU A 166 0.23 9.54 -4.68
N PHE A 167 1.09 8.80 -5.39
CA PHE A 167 1.01 7.33 -5.58
C PHE A 167 2.32 6.61 -5.17
N GLY A 168 3.06 7.18 -4.21
CA GLY A 168 4.44 6.82 -3.89
C GLY A 168 4.63 5.79 -2.78
N THR A 169 3.56 5.30 -2.13
CA THR A 169 3.64 4.46 -0.91
C THR A 169 4.61 3.29 -1.03
N ARG A 170 4.44 2.45 -2.06
CA ARG A 170 5.18 1.18 -2.25
C ARG A 170 6.69 1.33 -2.31
N ARG A 171 7.21 2.49 -2.74
CA ARG A 171 8.65 2.75 -2.91
C ARG A 171 9.08 4.01 -2.19
N ARG A 172 8.35 4.41 -1.15
CA ARG A 172 8.74 5.56 -0.33
C ARG A 172 10.11 5.29 0.28
N HIS A 173 10.92 6.34 0.39
CA HIS A 173 12.15 6.25 1.16
C HIS A 173 11.86 5.84 2.61
N SER A 174 10.89 6.51 3.23
CA SER A 174 10.37 6.15 4.54
C SER A 174 8.99 6.76 4.75
N HIS A 175 8.25 6.28 5.76
CA HIS A 175 7.01 6.90 6.20
C HIS A 175 7.19 8.40 6.47
N LYS A 176 8.31 8.78 7.11
CA LYS A 176 8.65 10.18 7.40
C LYS A 176 8.81 11.02 6.12
N VAL A 177 9.45 10.48 5.09
CA VAL A 177 9.63 11.21 3.82
C VAL A 177 8.30 11.37 3.08
N GLN A 178 7.48 10.31 3.00
CA GLN A 178 6.14 10.44 2.39
C GLN A 178 5.26 11.44 3.16
N ASN A 179 5.38 11.50 4.48
CA ASN A 179 4.70 12.51 5.29
C ASN A 179 5.12 13.95 4.92
N LEU A 180 6.42 14.21 4.71
CA LEU A 180 6.90 15.54 4.27
C LEU A 180 6.38 15.91 2.89
N VAL A 181 6.32 14.93 1.97
CA VAL A 181 5.72 15.12 0.65
C VAL A 181 4.24 15.49 0.79
N MET A 182 3.48 14.75 1.58
CA MET A 182 2.06 15.02 1.82
C MET A 182 1.83 16.37 2.49
N GLU A 183 2.68 16.74 3.45
CA GLU A 183 2.66 18.06 4.08
C GLU A 183 2.85 19.17 3.04
N ALA A 184 3.88 19.08 2.20
CA ALA A 184 4.12 20.05 1.13
C ALA A 184 2.95 20.14 0.13
N LEU A 185 2.41 19.00 -0.32
CA LEU A 185 1.32 18.95 -1.30
C LEU A 185 0.00 19.53 -0.78
N THR A 186 -0.18 19.62 0.54
CA THR A 186 -1.44 20.05 1.16
C THR A 186 -1.41 21.47 1.73
N GLN A 187 -0.29 22.19 1.57
CA GLN A 187 -0.17 23.59 2.01
C GLN A 187 -1.07 24.57 1.25
N LYS A 188 -1.31 24.32 -0.05
CA LYS A 188 -2.05 25.23 -0.93
C LYS A 188 -3.44 24.66 -1.26
N LYS A 189 -4.50 25.40 -0.89
CA LYS A 189 -5.90 25.04 -1.16
C LYS A 189 -6.25 25.10 -2.65
N ASP A 190 -5.69 26.08 -3.37
CA ASP A 190 -5.92 26.27 -4.81
C ASP A 190 -4.84 25.54 -5.64
N SER A 191 -4.63 24.25 -5.37
CA SER A 191 -3.68 23.41 -6.10
C SER A 191 -4.39 22.43 -7.03
N THR A 192 -3.66 21.90 -8.02
CA THR A 192 -4.15 20.81 -8.88
C THR A 192 -3.93 19.42 -8.26
N PHE A 193 -3.59 19.36 -6.97
CA PHE A 193 -3.44 18.12 -6.23
C PHE A 193 -4.81 17.57 -5.82
N ILE A 194 -5.14 16.35 -6.25
CA ILE A 194 -6.50 15.80 -6.07
C ILE A 194 -6.60 14.76 -4.93
N GLY A 195 -5.49 14.31 -4.36
CA GLY A 195 -5.49 13.31 -3.29
C GLY A 195 -4.28 12.36 -3.32
N SER A 196 -4.32 11.33 -2.46
CA SER A 196 -3.24 10.33 -2.35
C SER A 196 -3.81 8.92 -2.43
N SER A 197 -3.03 7.97 -2.92
CA SER A 197 -3.37 6.55 -2.82
C SER A 197 -3.26 6.03 -1.40
N ASN A 198 -2.38 6.60 -0.58
CA ASN A 198 -2.19 6.18 0.80
C ASN A 198 -3.40 6.58 1.66
N VAL A 199 -4.16 5.61 2.14
CA VAL A 199 -5.42 5.90 2.86
C VAL A 199 -5.16 6.55 4.22
N HIS A 200 -4.09 6.15 4.91
CA HIS A 200 -3.65 6.76 6.16
C HIS A 200 -3.30 8.24 5.98
N PHE A 201 -2.52 8.59 4.96
CA PHE A 201 -2.21 9.99 4.67
C PHE A 201 -3.41 10.77 4.13
N ALA A 202 -4.28 10.14 3.35
CA ALA A 202 -5.54 10.76 2.93
C ALA A 202 -6.38 11.16 4.16
N MET A 203 -6.50 10.27 5.14
CA MET A 203 -7.16 10.56 6.42
C MET A 203 -6.44 11.66 7.20
N LYS A 204 -5.11 11.55 7.38
CA LYS A 204 -4.30 12.48 8.16
C LYS A 204 -4.38 13.93 7.64
N TYR A 205 -4.36 14.10 6.33
CA TYR A 205 -4.35 15.41 5.68
C TYR A 205 -5.73 15.86 5.19
N GLY A 206 -6.78 15.07 5.41
CA GLY A 206 -8.14 15.42 5.01
C GLY A 206 -8.33 15.54 3.50
N VAL A 207 -7.59 14.76 2.71
CA VAL A 207 -7.70 14.72 1.25
C VAL A 207 -8.40 13.44 0.78
N LYS A 208 -8.77 13.39 -0.49
CA LYS A 208 -9.46 12.23 -1.07
C LYS A 208 -8.49 11.04 -1.20
N PRO A 209 -8.87 9.82 -0.78
CA PRO A 209 -8.16 8.61 -1.16
C PRO A 209 -8.43 8.29 -2.63
N ILE A 210 -7.38 7.98 -3.40
CA ILE A 210 -7.45 7.75 -4.84
C ILE A 210 -6.96 6.35 -5.18
N GLY A 211 -7.69 5.62 -6.03
CA GLY A 211 -7.31 4.27 -6.44
C GLY A 211 -8.08 3.82 -7.67
N THR A 212 -7.56 2.79 -8.32
CA THR A 212 -8.18 2.08 -9.45
C THR A 212 -7.96 0.59 -9.23
N HIS A 213 -8.81 -0.28 -9.79
CA HIS A 213 -8.55 -1.72 -9.76
C HIS A 213 -7.17 -2.05 -10.38
N ALA A 214 -6.40 -2.92 -9.75
CA ALA A 214 -5.06 -3.29 -10.22
C ALA A 214 -5.09 -4.52 -11.13
N HIS A 215 -3.95 -4.77 -11.79
CA HIS A 215 -3.79 -5.89 -12.73
C HIS A 215 -4.08 -7.26 -12.11
N GLU A 216 -3.79 -7.47 -10.81
CA GLU A 216 -4.03 -8.77 -10.16
C GLU A 216 -5.51 -9.20 -10.24
N TRP A 217 -6.44 -8.24 -10.30
CA TRP A 217 -7.87 -8.53 -10.46
C TRP A 217 -8.12 -9.27 -11.78
N PHE A 218 -7.62 -8.71 -12.87
CA PHE A 218 -7.74 -9.29 -14.21
C PHE A 218 -6.91 -10.57 -14.36
N MET A 219 -5.73 -10.63 -13.73
CA MET A 219 -4.88 -11.82 -13.73
C MET A 219 -5.58 -13.00 -13.04
N PHE A 220 -6.22 -12.76 -11.89
CA PHE A 220 -7.01 -13.78 -11.21
C PHE A 220 -8.15 -14.27 -12.10
N HIS A 221 -8.92 -13.36 -12.71
CA HIS A 221 -10.01 -13.73 -13.60
C HIS A 221 -9.53 -14.50 -14.83
N ALA A 222 -8.34 -14.18 -15.35
CA ALA A 222 -7.75 -14.93 -16.46
C ALA A 222 -7.31 -16.33 -16.05
N ALA A 223 -6.79 -16.50 -14.83
CA ALA A 223 -6.41 -17.79 -14.28
C ALA A 223 -7.63 -18.67 -13.99
N GLU A 224 -8.70 -18.11 -13.44
CA GLU A 224 -9.91 -18.84 -13.02
C GLU A 224 -10.88 -19.10 -14.18
N TYR A 225 -11.16 -18.08 -15.01
CA TYR A 225 -12.20 -18.12 -16.04
C TYR A 225 -11.67 -18.15 -17.48
N GLY A 226 -10.35 -18.09 -17.65
CA GLY A 226 -9.68 -18.10 -18.95
C GLY A 226 -9.55 -16.73 -19.61
N PHE A 227 -8.46 -16.54 -20.36
CA PHE A 227 -8.06 -15.26 -20.95
C PHE A 227 -9.10 -14.59 -21.86
N LYS A 228 -9.91 -15.38 -22.58
CA LYS A 228 -10.88 -14.83 -23.55
C LYS A 228 -11.94 -13.97 -22.88
N MET A 229 -12.45 -14.41 -21.72
CA MET A 229 -13.56 -13.75 -21.02
C MET A 229 -13.11 -12.92 -19.81
N ALA A 230 -11.84 -13.05 -19.40
CA ALA A 230 -11.28 -12.42 -18.21
C ALA A 230 -11.63 -10.95 -18.05
N ASN A 231 -11.42 -10.12 -19.08
CA ASN A 231 -11.68 -8.68 -19.00
C ASN A 231 -13.15 -8.36 -18.77
N LYS A 232 -14.05 -9.07 -19.48
CA LYS A 232 -15.48 -8.83 -19.34
C LYS A 232 -15.96 -9.22 -17.95
N ILE A 233 -15.65 -10.44 -17.52
CA ILE A 233 -16.09 -10.97 -16.21
C ILE A 233 -15.49 -10.13 -15.08
N ALA A 234 -14.22 -9.75 -15.17
CA ALA A 234 -13.58 -8.89 -14.18
C ALA A 234 -14.27 -7.53 -14.04
N LEU A 235 -14.70 -6.91 -15.15
CA LEU A 235 -15.43 -5.65 -15.11
C LEU A 235 -16.86 -5.82 -14.57
N ASP A 236 -17.55 -6.87 -15.00
CA ASP A 236 -18.91 -7.20 -14.52
C ASP A 236 -18.88 -7.37 -12.98
N HIS A 237 -17.97 -8.23 -12.48
CA HIS A 237 -17.77 -8.43 -11.04
C HIS A 237 -17.33 -7.16 -10.29
N TRP A 238 -16.58 -6.25 -10.91
CA TRP A 238 -16.16 -5.00 -10.27
C TRP A 238 -17.33 -4.01 -10.12
N VAL A 239 -18.28 -4.03 -11.05
CA VAL A 239 -19.49 -3.19 -11.00
C VAL A 239 -20.52 -3.75 -10.03
N ASP A 240 -20.60 -5.07 -9.89
CA ASP A 240 -21.54 -5.74 -8.98
C ASP A 240 -21.19 -5.56 -7.48
N VAL A 241 -19.95 -5.17 -7.17
CA VAL A 241 -19.40 -5.01 -5.81
C VAL A 241 -19.51 -3.58 -5.29
#